data_AF-A0A0Q1C4Z5-F1
#
_entry.id   AF-A0A0Q1C4Z5-F1
#
_cell.length_a   1.000
_cell.length_b   1.000
_cell.length_c   1.000
_cell.angle_alpha   90.00
_cell.angle_beta   90.00
_cell.angle_gamma   90.00
#
_symmetry.space_group_name_H-M   'P 1'
#
loop_
_entity.id
_entity.type
_entity.pdbx_description
1 polymer ?
#
loop_
_entity_poly.entity_id
_entity_poly.type
_entity_poly.pdbx_seq_one_letter_code
_entity_poly.pdbx_strand_id
1 'polypeptide(L)'
;LEILRFARLIGRTLFHINARNGAVIEMRNNDRFLETLEHLNTYNRERLDENTFEDTLRIYANIITKKVIRSGIPPDVIRPLCSTIMPHFVKAHRLSSRYQNLYKSAGNLVFALSALAVLTITLQTLFFPSAMWLVWLEVIEIAVILFLLVSSRLGEWHRKWIDYRFLAERTRAAFFLCIICIHCEKPPESPYTNLAHRENDWMVIAFDGILRMRPMEFCRLDIPFLPLKNFLLDAWVDNRMAYYSRSSEKNSKHYNLFAYLGESIFFITLILAVAHATGHGFEEALGIPLLPLVLAALTITLPAVGAALSAIRVQREYLKNSERYAHIMRHLSSVRNRIHASKDLKTLCELLEEMNEVIMQEQQDWRITFKFRDIEA
;
A
#
# COMPACT_ATOMS: atom_id res chain seq x y z
N LEU A 1 9.36 5.06 44.62
CA LEU A 1 7.96 5.54 44.55
C LEU A 1 7.78 6.72 43.59
N GLU A 2 8.75 7.63 43.48
CA GLU A 2 8.69 8.78 42.56
C GLU A 2 8.59 8.39 41.08
N ILE A 3 9.39 7.43 40.59
CA ILE A 3 9.34 6.96 39.19
C ILE A 3 7.95 6.40 38.83
N LEU A 4 7.33 5.64 39.72
CA LEU A 4 5.98 5.11 39.52
C LEU A 4 4.92 6.21 39.48
N ARG A 5 5.03 7.23 40.35
CA ARG A 5 4.15 8.41 40.32
C ARG A 5 4.34 9.20 39.04
N PHE A 6 5.58 9.44 38.64
CA PHE A 6 5.93 10.16 37.41
C PHE A 6 5.40 9.45 36.16
N ALA A 7 5.61 8.13 36.06
CA ALA A 7 5.13 7.33 34.94
C ALA A 7 3.59 7.30 34.87
N ARG A 8 2.89 7.26 36.02
CA ARG A 8 1.43 7.41 36.08
C ARG A 8 0.98 8.80 35.65
N LEU A 9 1.68 9.85 36.07
CA LEU A 9 1.36 11.24 35.75
C LEU A 9 1.49 11.54 34.25
N ILE A 10 2.49 10.93 33.60
CA ILE A 10 2.69 11.04 32.14
C ILE A 10 1.82 10.03 31.35
N GLY A 11 1.12 9.12 32.04
CA GLY A 11 0.25 8.14 31.41
C GLY A 11 1.02 7.06 30.63
N ARG A 12 2.14 6.56 31.15
CA ARG A 12 2.91 5.44 30.56
C ARG A 12 2.37 4.09 31.01
N THR A 13 2.37 3.10 30.12
CA THR A 13 2.02 1.71 30.45
C THR A 13 3.08 1.13 31.40
N LEU A 14 2.64 0.44 32.46
CA LEU A 14 3.51 -0.11 33.51
C LEU A 14 3.38 -1.62 33.62
N PHE A 15 4.51 -2.30 33.79
CA PHE A 15 4.58 -3.72 34.12
C PHE A 15 5.12 -3.86 35.54
N HIS A 16 4.32 -4.46 36.41
CA HIS A 16 4.74 -4.81 37.76
C HIS A 16 5.04 -6.30 37.82
N ILE A 17 6.32 -6.65 37.86
CA ILE A 17 6.79 -8.04 37.94
C ILE A 17 6.96 -8.41 39.40
N ASN A 18 6.17 -9.35 39.88
CA ASN A 18 6.31 -9.88 41.23
C ASN A 18 7.56 -10.76 41.31
N ALA A 19 8.57 -10.30 42.06
CA ALA A 19 9.85 -10.97 42.18
C ALA A 19 9.80 -12.38 42.79
N ARG A 20 8.72 -12.76 43.50
CA ARG A 20 8.62 -14.07 44.17
C ARG A 20 8.04 -15.17 43.29
N ASN A 21 7.10 -14.85 42.42
CA ASN A 21 6.40 -15.83 41.58
C ASN A 21 6.46 -15.52 40.09
N GLY A 22 7.12 -14.43 39.69
CA GLY A 22 7.22 -13.98 38.30
C GLY A 22 5.92 -13.44 37.70
N ALA A 23 4.84 -13.32 38.49
CA ALA A 23 3.57 -12.83 37.99
C ALA A 23 3.69 -11.37 37.53
N VAL A 24 3.26 -11.09 36.30
CA VAL A 24 3.30 -9.75 35.72
C VAL A 24 1.90 -9.14 35.79
N ILE A 25 1.77 -8.02 36.49
CA ILE A 25 0.55 -7.20 36.50
C ILE A 25 0.76 -6.06 35.51
N GLU A 26 -0.14 -5.96 34.55
CA GLU A 26 -0.09 -4.96 33.49
C GLU A 26 -1.06 -3.81 33.79
N MET A 27 -0.54 -2.59 33.79
CA MET A 27 -1.33 -1.36 33.90
C MET A 27 -1.25 -0.62 32.56
N ARG A 28 -2.21 -0.90 31.67
CA ARG A 28 -2.30 -0.26 30.35
C ARG A 28 -2.65 1.22 30.50
N ASN A 29 -1.93 2.06 29.77
CA ASN A 29 -2.32 3.45 29.52
C ASN A 29 -2.45 3.71 28.01
N ASN A 30 -2.97 4.87 27.61
CA ASN A 30 -3.22 5.22 26.20
C ASN A 30 -1.94 5.61 25.42
N ASP A 31 -0.77 5.15 25.88
CA ASP A 31 0.52 5.39 25.23
C ASP A 31 0.79 4.42 24.05
N ARG A 32 -0.09 3.42 23.86
CA ARG A 32 -0.09 2.43 22.77
C ARG A 32 1.25 1.68 22.61
N PHE A 33 2.09 1.69 23.63
CA PHE A 33 3.41 1.06 23.58
C PHE A 33 3.31 -0.46 23.34
N LEU A 34 2.34 -1.11 23.98
CA LEU A 34 2.08 -2.53 23.81
C LEU A 34 1.57 -2.89 22.42
N GLU A 35 0.64 -2.11 21.88
CA GLU A 35 0.12 -2.26 20.50
C GLU A 35 1.28 -2.23 19.50
N THR A 36 2.23 -1.31 19.69
CA THR A 36 3.48 -1.25 18.93
C THR A 36 4.29 -2.54 19.01
N LEU A 37 4.49 -3.10 20.22
CA LEU A 37 5.24 -4.36 20.37
C LEU A 37 4.50 -5.56 19.77
N GLU A 38 3.17 -5.59 19.86
CA GLU A 38 2.32 -6.60 19.22
C GLU A 38 2.44 -6.53 17.70
N HIS A 39 2.45 -5.33 17.11
CA HIS A 39 2.68 -5.13 15.67
C HIS A 39 4.07 -5.60 15.24
N LEU A 40 5.11 -5.29 16.00
CA LEU A 40 6.47 -5.77 15.74
C LEU A 40 6.56 -7.30 15.81
N ASN A 41 5.98 -7.91 16.85
CA ASN A 41 5.91 -9.35 17.00
C ASN A 41 5.13 -10.00 15.85
N THR A 42 4.02 -9.39 15.42
CA THR A 42 3.24 -9.83 14.27
C THR A 42 4.12 -9.85 13.01
N TYR A 43 4.80 -8.74 12.70
CA TYR A 43 5.73 -8.67 11.55
C TYR A 43 6.84 -9.73 11.62
N ASN A 44 7.39 -9.98 12.81
CA ASN A 44 8.43 -10.98 13.01
C ASN A 44 7.92 -12.41 12.74
N ARG A 45 6.68 -12.72 13.12
CA ARG A 45 6.04 -14.03 12.90
C ARG A 45 5.58 -14.27 11.47
N GLU A 46 5.37 -13.21 10.68
CA GLU A 46 4.99 -13.35 9.27
C GLU A 46 6.06 -14.14 8.49
N ARG A 47 5.63 -15.22 7.84
CA ARG A 47 6.48 -16.06 6.99
C ARG A 47 6.21 -15.78 5.52
N LEU A 48 7.26 -15.87 4.72
CA LEU A 48 7.19 -15.90 3.27
C LEU A 48 7.56 -17.30 2.81
N ASP A 49 7.03 -17.70 1.66
CA ASP A 49 7.52 -18.89 0.97
C ASP A 49 9.02 -18.73 0.68
N GLU A 50 9.82 -19.72 1.09
CA GLU A 50 11.29 -19.63 1.11
C GLU A 50 11.87 -19.52 -0.30
N ASN A 51 11.37 -20.35 -1.23
CA ASN A 51 11.80 -20.31 -2.63
C ASN A 51 11.50 -18.94 -3.26
N THR A 52 10.29 -18.45 -3.06
CA THR A 52 9.85 -17.14 -3.55
C THR A 52 10.66 -16.00 -2.95
N PHE A 53 11.03 -16.10 -1.67
CA PHE A 53 11.86 -15.12 -0.98
C PHE A 53 13.29 -15.08 -1.55
N GLU A 54 13.95 -16.23 -1.62
CA GLU A 54 15.32 -16.37 -2.14
C GLU A 54 15.42 -15.95 -3.61
N ASP A 55 14.43 -16.31 -4.44
CA ASP A 55 14.38 -15.87 -5.83
C ASP A 55 14.29 -14.34 -5.94
N THR A 56 13.45 -13.73 -5.11
CA THR A 56 13.31 -12.26 -5.09
C THR A 56 14.60 -11.60 -4.65
N LEU A 57 15.22 -12.11 -3.59
CA LEU A 57 16.49 -11.62 -3.06
C LEU A 57 17.59 -11.69 -4.12
N ARG A 58 17.73 -12.84 -4.78
CA ARG A 58 18.68 -13.06 -5.87
C ARG A 58 18.45 -12.10 -7.04
N ILE A 59 17.20 -11.87 -7.44
CA ILE A 59 16.86 -10.93 -8.52
C ILE A 59 17.32 -9.51 -8.16
N TYR A 60 16.98 -9.01 -6.97
CA TYR A 60 17.37 -7.68 -6.53
C TYR A 60 18.90 -7.54 -6.40
N ALA A 61 19.56 -8.51 -5.77
CA ALA A 61 21.02 -8.53 -5.65
C ALA A 61 21.71 -8.50 -7.02
N ASN A 62 21.24 -9.30 -7.98
CA ASN A 62 21.77 -9.33 -9.34
C ASN A 62 21.58 -8.01 -10.08
N ILE A 63 20.40 -7.37 -9.96
CA ILE A 63 20.13 -6.08 -10.59
C ILE A 63 21.08 -5.01 -10.05
N ILE A 64 21.23 -4.91 -8.73
CA ILE A 64 22.09 -3.89 -8.13
C ILE A 64 23.56 -4.17 -8.44
N THR A 65 24.00 -5.43 -8.38
CA THR A 65 25.37 -5.82 -8.72
C THR A 65 25.72 -5.47 -10.16
N LYS A 66 24.83 -5.71 -11.12
CA LYS A 66 25.04 -5.30 -12.51
C LYS A 66 25.18 -3.78 -12.65
N LYS A 67 24.37 -3.01 -11.93
CA LYS A 67 24.44 -1.54 -11.95
C LYS A 67 25.72 -1.01 -11.33
N VAL A 68 26.16 -1.58 -10.19
CA VAL A 68 27.40 -1.18 -9.50
C VAL A 68 28.63 -1.41 -10.39
N ILE A 69 28.70 -2.58 -11.05
CA ILE A 69 29.79 -2.93 -11.97
C ILE A 69 29.79 -1.98 -13.17
N ARG A 70 28.62 -1.70 -13.76
CA ARG A 70 28.49 -0.78 -14.90
C ARG A 70 28.96 0.63 -14.56
N SER A 71 28.80 1.06 -13.31
CA SER A 71 29.27 2.37 -12.84
C SER A 71 30.76 2.41 -12.51
N GLY A 72 31.49 1.29 -12.64
CA GLY A 72 32.91 1.19 -12.34
C GLY A 72 33.24 1.03 -10.85
N ILE A 73 32.25 0.64 -10.04
CA ILE A 73 32.45 0.39 -8.60
C ILE A 73 32.63 -1.11 -8.37
N PRO A 74 33.63 -1.53 -7.58
CA PRO A 74 33.81 -2.92 -7.20
C PRO A 74 32.58 -3.51 -6.46
N PRO A 75 32.13 -4.74 -6.79
CA PRO A 75 30.90 -5.31 -6.24
C PRO A 75 30.99 -5.68 -4.74
N ASP A 76 32.19 -5.77 -4.18
CA ASP A 76 32.45 -5.93 -2.75
C ASP A 76 31.97 -4.73 -1.92
N VAL A 77 31.78 -3.55 -2.51
CA VAL A 77 31.20 -2.38 -1.83
C VAL A 77 29.79 -2.65 -1.34
N ILE A 78 28.97 -3.31 -2.14
CA ILE A 78 27.55 -3.54 -1.83
C ILE A 78 27.28 -4.93 -1.26
N ARG A 79 28.22 -5.87 -1.39
CA ARG A 79 28.02 -7.27 -0.97
C ARG A 79 27.55 -7.40 0.49
N PRO A 80 28.11 -6.66 1.46
CA PRO A 80 27.65 -6.75 2.84
C PRO A 80 26.23 -6.17 3.05
N LEU A 81 25.87 -5.13 2.30
CA LEU A 81 24.51 -4.56 2.35
C LEU A 81 23.49 -5.52 1.72
N CYS A 82 23.91 -6.25 0.68
CA CYS A 82 23.11 -7.30 0.05
C CYS A 82 22.88 -8.50 0.98
N SER A 83 23.80 -8.83 1.88
CA SER A 83 23.60 -9.92 2.85
C SER A 83 22.89 -9.49 4.14
N THR A 84 22.91 -8.21 4.49
CA THR A 84 22.35 -7.71 5.77
C THR A 84 21.04 -6.94 5.59
N ILE A 85 21.03 -5.84 4.82
CA ILE A 85 19.86 -4.95 4.70
C ILE A 85 18.86 -5.46 3.67
N MET A 86 19.34 -6.01 2.54
CA MET A 86 18.48 -6.45 1.44
C MET A 86 17.44 -7.51 1.84
N PRO A 87 17.76 -8.55 2.66
CA PRO A 87 16.77 -9.51 3.12
C PRO A 87 15.59 -8.86 3.84
N HIS A 88 15.85 -7.84 4.68
CA HIS A 88 14.80 -7.11 5.39
C HIS A 88 13.95 -6.25 4.45
N PHE A 89 14.57 -5.59 3.47
CA PHE A 89 13.86 -4.89 2.41
C PHE A 89 12.94 -5.83 1.64
N VAL A 90 13.45 -6.97 1.19
CA VAL A 90 12.70 -7.98 0.42
C VAL A 90 11.54 -8.51 1.24
N LYS A 91 11.75 -8.84 2.52
CA LYS A 91 10.69 -9.30 3.42
C LYS A 91 9.56 -8.26 3.52
N ALA A 92 9.90 -7.02 3.88
CA ALA A 92 8.92 -5.95 4.02
C ALA A 92 8.18 -5.67 2.68
N HIS A 93 8.91 -5.63 1.57
CA HIS A 93 8.35 -5.37 0.24
C HIS A 93 7.38 -6.47 -0.23
N ARG A 94 7.74 -7.74 -0.02
CA ARG A 94 6.89 -8.89 -0.37
C ARG A 94 5.64 -8.96 0.50
N LEU A 95 5.78 -8.78 1.81
CA LEU A 95 4.64 -8.75 2.72
C LEU A 95 3.69 -7.59 2.39
N SER A 96 4.21 -6.39 2.13
CA SER A 96 3.44 -5.25 1.64
C SER A 96 2.65 -5.61 0.38
N SER A 97 3.29 -6.23 -0.61
CA SER A 97 2.65 -6.61 -1.87
C SER A 97 1.55 -7.68 -1.67
N ARG A 98 1.78 -8.65 -0.78
CA ARG A 98 0.77 -9.67 -0.43
C ARG A 98 -0.48 -9.02 0.17
N TYR A 99 -0.31 -8.18 1.18
CA TYR A 99 -1.43 -7.53 1.87
C TYR A 99 -2.12 -6.49 1.00
N GLN A 100 -1.37 -5.80 0.14
CA GLN A 100 -1.95 -4.97 -0.91
C GLN A 100 -2.91 -5.78 -1.78
N ASN A 101 -2.46 -6.92 -2.29
CA ASN A 101 -3.27 -7.74 -3.17
C ASN A 101 -4.49 -8.32 -2.45
N LEU A 102 -4.35 -8.81 -1.21
CA LEU A 102 -5.47 -9.31 -0.42
C LEU A 102 -6.53 -8.22 -0.19
N TYR A 103 -6.12 -7.05 0.30
CA TYR A 103 -7.02 -5.92 0.51
C TYR A 103 -7.71 -5.49 -0.78
N LYS A 104 -6.94 -5.37 -1.87
CA LYS A 104 -7.47 -4.97 -3.17
C LYS A 104 -8.47 -6.00 -3.71
N SER A 105 -8.09 -7.27 -3.75
CA SER A 105 -8.95 -8.34 -4.27
C SER A 105 -10.22 -8.48 -3.45
N ALA A 106 -10.16 -8.43 -2.12
CA ALA A 106 -11.34 -8.49 -1.28
C ALA A 106 -12.30 -7.32 -1.54
N GLY A 107 -11.80 -6.09 -1.65
CA GLY A 107 -12.64 -4.94 -2.00
C GLY A 107 -13.30 -5.09 -3.38
N ASN A 108 -12.55 -5.55 -4.39
CA ASN A 108 -13.10 -5.80 -5.73
C ASN A 108 -14.17 -6.89 -5.70
N LEU A 109 -13.94 -7.98 -4.96
CA LEU A 109 -14.89 -9.08 -4.84
C LEU A 109 -16.16 -8.65 -4.12
N VAL A 110 -16.07 -7.85 -3.07
CA VAL A 110 -17.25 -7.31 -2.38
C VAL A 110 -18.13 -6.55 -3.36
N PHE A 111 -17.57 -5.59 -4.12
CA PHE A 111 -18.35 -4.84 -5.10
C PHE A 111 -18.89 -5.70 -6.25
N ALA A 112 -18.11 -6.67 -6.73
CA ALA A 112 -18.56 -7.60 -7.76
C ALA A 112 -19.71 -8.50 -7.27
N LEU A 113 -19.62 -9.04 -6.05
CA LEU A 113 -20.66 -9.85 -5.43
C LEU A 113 -21.91 -9.02 -5.12
N SER A 114 -21.78 -7.75 -4.75
CA SER A 114 -22.94 -6.87 -4.56
C SER A 114 -23.71 -6.65 -5.85
N ALA A 115 -23.03 -6.40 -6.97
CA ALA A 115 -23.70 -6.29 -8.27
C ALA A 115 -24.28 -7.64 -8.74
N LEU A 116 -23.57 -8.74 -8.46
CA LEU A 116 -24.04 -10.09 -8.77
C LEU A 116 -25.30 -10.46 -7.97
N ALA A 117 -25.38 -10.11 -6.69
CA ALA A 117 -26.57 -10.33 -5.87
C ALA A 117 -27.82 -9.65 -6.43
N VAL A 118 -27.68 -8.41 -6.89
CA VAL A 118 -28.77 -7.70 -7.58
C VAL A 118 -29.17 -8.43 -8.87
N LEU A 119 -28.22 -8.96 -9.63
CA LEU A 119 -28.51 -9.77 -10.81
C LEU A 119 -29.21 -11.09 -10.47
N THR A 120 -28.73 -11.80 -9.44
CA THR A 120 -29.26 -13.08 -8.97
C THR A 120 -30.74 -12.94 -8.58
N ILE A 121 -31.08 -11.97 -7.73
CA ILE A 121 -32.46 -11.76 -7.31
C ILE A 121 -33.34 -11.27 -8.47
N THR A 122 -32.81 -10.43 -9.36
CA THR A 122 -33.56 -9.97 -10.54
C THR A 122 -33.90 -11.13 -11.48
N LEU A 123 -32.93 -12.02 -11.76
CA LEU A 123 -33.18 -13.20 -12.61
C LEU A 123 -34.15 -14.17 -11.96
N GLN A 124 -34.03 -14.40 -10.65
CA GLN A 124 -34.93 -15.26 -9.89
C GLN A 124 -36.36 -14.74 -9.96
N THR A 125 -36.58 -13.46 -9.66
CA THR A 125 -37.92 -12.86 -9.62
C THR A 125 -38.60 -12.77 -10.99
N LEU A 126 -37.87 -12.39 -12.04
CA LEU A 126 -38.46 -12.13 -13.36
C LEU A 126 -38.55 -13.37 -14.24
N PHE A 127 -37.56 -14.26 -14.22
CA PHE A 127 -37.49 -15.40 -15.16
C PHE A 127 -37.71 -16.76 -14.48
N PHE A 128 -37.32 -16.90 -13.21
CA PHE A 128 -37.31 -18.19 -12.52
C PHE A 128 -37.99 -18.15 -11.13
N PRO A 129 -39.27 -17.73 -11.03
CA PRO A 129 -39.91 -17.48 -9.74
C PRO A 129 -40.03 -18.74 -8.88
N SER A 130 -40.10 -19.93 -9.49
CA SER A 130 -40.16 -21.22 -8.78
C SER A 130 -38.79 -21.77 -8.35
N ALA A 131 -37.69 -21.19 -8.82
CA ALA A 131 -36.33 -21.64 -8.53
C ALA A 131 -35.83 -21.14 -7.17
N MET A 132 -36.38 -21.69 -6.08
CA MET A 132 -36.04 -21.32 -4.70
C MET A 132 -34.55 -21.42 -4.36
N TRP A 133 -33.78 -22.22 -5.10
CA TRP A 133 -32.33 -22.34 -4.92
C TRP A 133 -31.56 -21.06 -5.25
N LEU A 134 -32.09 -20.19 -6.14
CA LEU A 134 -31.48 -18.89 -6.46
C LEU A 134 -31.57 -17.90 -5.28
N VAL A 135 -32.60 -18.00 -4.45
CA VAL A 135 -32.69 -17.21 -3.21
C VAL A 135 -31.57 -17.60 -2.25
N TRP A 136 -31.27 -18.89 -2.14
CA TRP A 136 -30.14 -19.38 -1.35
C TRP A 136 -28.79 -18.94 -1.93
N LEU A 137 -28.68 -18.78 -3.25
CA LEU A 137 -27.48 -18.25 -3.89
C LEU A 137 -27.20 -16.80 -3.44
N GLU A 138 -28.22 -15.94 -3.38
CA GLU A 138 -28.09 -14.57 -2.87
C GLU A 138 -27.63 -14.56 -1.39
N VAL A 139 -28.22 -15.43 -0.56
CA VAL A 139 -27.79 -15.58 0.85
C VAL A 139 -26.32 -15.96 0.95
N ILE A 140 -25.84 -16.85 0.06
CA ILE A 140 -24.43 -17.23 -0.01
C ILE A 140 -23.57 -16.03 -0.44
N GLU A 141 -23.98 -15.27 -1.45
CA GLU A 141 -23.24 -14.07 -1.91
C GLU A 141 -23.07 -13.04 -0.78
N ILE A 142 -24.14 -12.76 -0.03
CA ILE A 142 -24.10 -11.85 1.14
C ILE A 142 -23.21 -12.44 2.24
N ALA A 143 -23.32 -13.74 2.54
CA ALA A 143 -22.47 -14.40 3.53
C ALA A 143 -20.98 -14.30 3.16
N VAL A 144 -20.63 -14.46 1.88
CA VAL A 144 -19.27 -14.30 1.37
C VAL A 144 -18.80 -12.85 1.48
N ILE A 145 -19.66 -11.86 1.16
CA ILE A 145 -19.34 -10.44 1.36
C ILE A 145 -18.99 -10.16 2.83
N LEU A 146 -19.83 -10.61 3.77
CA LEU A 146 -19.59 -10.43 5.20
C LEU A 146 -18.30 -11.12 5.65
N PHE A 147 -18.07 -12.34 5.18
CA PHE A 147 -16.84 -13.08 5.45
C PHE A 147 -15.60 -12.32 4.97
N LEU A 148 -15.62 -11.75 3.75
CA LEU A 148 -14.51 -10.96 3.22
C LEU A 148 -14.27 -9.68 4.04
N LEU A 149 -15.32 -8.97 4.44
CA LEU A 149 -15.22 -7.76 5.25
C LEU A 149 -14.69 -8.04 6.66
N VAL A 150 -15.13 -9.13 7.30
CA VAL A 150 -14.64 -9.56 8.60
C VAL A 150 -13.20 -10.04 8.51
N SER A 151 -12.86 -10.87 7.51
CA SER A 151 -11.50 -11.36 7.30
C SER A 151 -10.50 -10.24 7.01
N SER A 152 -10.90 -9.24 6.23
CA SER A 152 -10.07 -8.07 5.92
C SER A 152 -9.77 -7.23 7.18
N ARG A 153 -10.79 -7.05 8.04
CA ARG A 153 -10.67 -6.32 9.31
C ARG A 153 -9.83 -7.10 10.33
N LEU A 154 -10.17 -8.36 10.61
CA LEU A 154 -9.44 -9.21 11.56
C LEU A 154 -8.00 -9.47 11.13
N GLY A 155 -7.75 -9.58 9.82
CA GLY A 155 -6.42 -9.75 9.28
C GLY A 155 -5.61 -8.46 9.17
N GLU A 156 -6.25 -7.31 9.41
CA GLU A 156 -5.69 -5.96 9.30
C GLU A 156 -4.93 -5.72 7.98
N TRP A 157 -5.45 -6.26 6.87
CA TRP A 157 -4.72 -6.30 5.60
C TRP A 157 -4.34 -4.90 5.11
N HIS A 158 -5.21 -3.93 5.33
CA HIS A 158 -4.94 -2.54 4.99
C HIS A 158 -3.76 -1.98 5.79
N ARG A 159 -3.80 -2.07 7.13
CA ARG A 159 -2.74 -1.58 8.02
C ARG A 159 -1.40 -2.24 7.69
N LYS A 160 -1.38 -3.57 7.58
CA LYS A 160 -0.18 -4.35 7.23
C LYS A 160 0.38 -3.94 5.88
N TRP A 161 -0.46 -3.69 4.88
CA TRP A 161 0.00 -3.17 3.58
C TRP A 161 0.74 -1.84 3.74
N ILE A 162 0.13 -0.84 4.38
CA ILE A 162 0.72 0.50 4.49
C ILE A 162 1.99 0.50 5.36
N ASP A 163 1.93 -0.15 6.52
CA ASP A 163 3.07 -0.20 7.44
C ASP A 163 4.28 -0.92 6.81
N TYR A 164 4.04 -2.06 6.17
CA TYR A 164 5.13 -2.82 5.55
C TYR A 164 5.69 -2.10 4.32
N ARG A 165 4.87 -1.33 3.60
CA ARG A 165 5.33 -0.48 2.50
C ARG A 165 6.25 0.62 3.02
N PHE A 166 5.87 1.28 4.11
CA PHE A 166 6.71 2.29 4.77
C PHE A 166 8.06 1.70 5.19
N LEU A 167 8.04 0.57 5.90
CA LEU A 167 9.27 -0.10 6.33
C LEU A 167 10.14 -0.53 5.14
N ALA A 168 9.53 -1.04 4.07
CA ALA A 168 10.24 -1.42 2.85
C ALA A 168 10.93 -0.21 2.20
N GLU A 169 10.21 0.90 2.02
CA GLU A 169 10.78 2.09 1.39
C GLU A 169 11.88 2.74 2.24
N ARG A 170 11.72 2.75 3.56
CA ARG A 170 12.76 3.25 4.48
C ARG A 170 14.00 2.36 4.48
N THR A 171 13.83 1.03 4.53
CA THR A 171 14.94 0.06 4.46
C THR A 171 15.67 0.14 3.11
N ARG A 172 14.93 0.36 2.03
CA ARG A 172 15.50 0.54 0.70
C ARG A 172 16.32 1.82 0.59
N ALA A 173 15.84 2.94 1.14
CA ALA A 173 16.62 4.17 1.17
C ALA A 173 17.91 3.99 2.00
N ALA A 174 17.79 3.33 3.17
CA ALA A 174 18.94 3.02 4.00
C ALA A 174 20.01 2.22 3.27
N PHE A 175 19.63 1.24 2.43
CA PHE A 175 20.59 0.49 1.61
C PHE A 175 21.53 1.41 0.82
N PHE A 176 21.00 2.48 0.20
CA PHE A 176 21.82 3.42 -0.57
C PHE A 176 22.53 4.45 0.32
N LEU A 177 21.86 4.98 1.33
CA LEU A 177 22.42 5.99 2.24
C LEU A 177 23.60 5.44 3.06
N CYS A 178 23.58 4.13 3.39
CA CYS A 178 24.69 3.47 4.09
C CYS A 178 26.01 3.55 3.31
N ILE A 179 25.97 3.52 1.96
CA ILE A 179 27.15 3.53 1.10
C ILE A 179 27.92 4.85 1.23
N ILE A 180 27.18 5.96 1.34
CA ILE A 180 27.72 7.33 1.40
C ILE A 180 27.87 7.86 2.83
N CYS A 181 27.82 6.98 3.83
CA CYS A 181 28.03 7.31 5.24
C CYS A 181 27.03 8.33 5.81
N ILE A 182 25.92 8.56 5.12
CA ILE A 182 24.82 9.34 5.67
C ILE A 182 24.17 8.46 6.73
N HIS A 183 24.34 8.87 7.99
CA HIS A 183 23.47 8.35 9.03
C HIS A 183 22.06 8.78 8.62
N CYS A 184 21.15 7.82 8.53
CA CYS A 184 19.73 8.15 8.50
C CYS A 184 19.40 8.75 9.88
N GLU A 185 19.85 9.97 10.13
CA GLU A 185 19.43 10.72 11.30
C GLU A 185 17.92 10.85 11.24
N LYS A 186 17.29 10.72 12.40
CA LYS A 186 15.87 10.93 12.55
C LYS A 186 15.61 12.33 11.97
N PRO A 187 14.74 12.50 10.96
CA PRO A 187 14.46 13.82 10.42
C PRO A 187 14.07 14.75 11.58
N PRO A 188 14.50 16.02 11.57
CA PRO A 188 14.19 16.95 12.65
C PRO A 188 12.68 16.94 12.90
N GLU A 189 12.31 16.82 14.18
CA GLU A 189 10.91 16.69 14.61
C GLU A 189 10.13 17.94 14.21
N SER A 190 9.47 17.91 13.05
CA SER A 190 8.52 18.94 12.67
C SER A 190 7.20 18.72 13.45
N PRO A 191 6.54 19.78 13.95
CA PRO A 191 5.27 19.67 14.66
C PRO A 191 4.18 18.91 13.88
N TYR A 192 4.24 18.93 12.55
CA TYR A 192 3.33 18.20 11.66
C TYR A 192 3.67 16.71 11.52
N THR A 193 4.93 16.33 11.74
CA THR A 193 5.40 14.93 11.72
C THR A 193 4.91 14.15 12.94
N ASN A 194 4.59 14.81 14.06
CA ASN A 194 4.08 14.19 15.28
C ASN A 194 2.71 13.48 15.14
N LEU A 195 1.91 13.81 14.11
CA LEU A 195 0.66 13.06 13.85
C LEU A 195 0.92 11.70 13.17
N ALA A 196 1.92 11.61 12.28
CA ALA A 196 2.29 10.38 11.56
C ALA A 196 3.33 9.53 12.30
N HIS A 197 4.27 10.18 12.98
CA HIS A 197 5.47 9.62 13.58
C HIS A 197 5.39 9.82 15.08
N ARG A 198 4.98 8.77 15.80
CA ARG A 198 5.08 8.75 17.26
C ARG A 198 6.44 8.14 17.63
N GLU A 199 7.07 8.65 18.68
CA GLU A 199 8.36 8.15 19.18
C GLU A 199 8.37 6.63 19.44
N ASN A 200 7.20 6.03 19.70
CA ASN A 200 7.02 4.61 19.94
C ASN A 200 6.41 3.86 18.75
N ASP A 201 6.62 4.28 17.50
CA ASP A 201 6.10 3.53 16.34
C ASP A 201 6.95 2.27 16.07
N TRP A 202 6.28 1.13 15.89
CA TRP A 202 6.92 -0.17 15.76
C TRP A 202 7.85 -0.25 14.55
N MET A 203 7.53 0.48 13.48
CA MET A 203 8.35 0.52 12.26
C MET A 203 9.68 1.25 12.49
N VAL A 204 9.68 2.28 13.35
CA VAL A 204 10.91 2.99 13.74
C VAL A 204 11.78 2.03 14.54
N ILE A 205 11.20 1.33 15.52
CA ILE A 205 11.90 0.31 16.32
C ILE A 205 12.46 -0.80 15.43
N ALA A 206 11.66 -1.31 14.49
CA ALA A 206 12.08 -2.35 13.54
C ALA A 206 13.25 -1.87 12.68
N PHE A 207 13.13 -0.68 12.11
CA PHE A 207 14.15 -0.08 11.25
C PHE A 207 15.46 0.18 12.00
N ASP A 208 15.38 0.75 13.20
CA ASP A 208 16.56 1.00 14.04
C ASP A 208 17.22 -0.32 14.45
N GLY A 209 16.43 -1.35 14.73
CA GLY A 209 16.92 -2.71 14.96
C GLY A 209 17.70 -3.26 13.76
N ILE A 210 17.16 -3.12 12.55
CA ILE A 210 17.83 -3.52 11.31
C ILE A 210 19.14 -2.75 11.12
N LEU A 211 19.13 -1.43 11.36
CA LEU A 211 20.33 -0.61 11.26
C LEU A 211 21.39 -0.96 12.31
N ARG A 212 21.01 -1.37 13.53
CA ARG A 212 21.97 -1.77 14.56
C ARG A 212 22.66 -3.11 14.26
N MET A 213 22.04 -3.99 13.47
CA MET A 213 22.63 -5.27 13.07
C MET A 213 23.66 -5.11 11.94
N ARG A 214 23.81 -3.91 11.39
CA ARG A 214 24.73 -3.62 10.29
C ARG A 214 26.18 -3.54 10.80
N PRO A 215 27.15 -4.18 10.15
CA PRO A 215 28.57 -3.85 10.36
C PRO A 215 28.88 -2.37 10.13
N MET A 216 29.77 -1.81 10.96
CA MET A 216 30.18 -0.39 10.88
C MET A 216 31.02 -0.08 9.63
N GLU A 217 31.59 -1.08 8.97
CA GLU A 217 32.49 -0.97 7.80
C GLU A 217 31.78 -0.62 6.48
N PHE A 218 30.48 -0.31 6.50
CA PHE A 218 29.68 -0.06 5.29
C PHE A 218 29.85 1.34 4.70
N CYS A 219 30.51 2.22 5.44
CA CYS A 219 30.85 3.57 5.04
C CYS A 219 32.18 3.55 4.26
N ARG A 220 32.11 3.74 2.94
CA ARG A 220 33.29 3.77 2.06
C ARG A 220 33.38 5.09 1.29
N LEU A 221 34.07 6.06 1.89
CA LEU A 221 34.31 7.40 1.30
C LEU A 221 35.45 7.41 0.27
N ASP A 222 36.16 6.29 0.11
CA ASP A 222 37.24 6.09 -0.86
C ASP A 222 36.72 5.83 -2.28
N ILE A 223 35.41 5.63 -2.46
CA ILE A 223 34.80 5.43 -3.78
C ILE A 223 34.90 6.74 -4.58
N PRO A 224 35.43 6.70 -5.83
CA PRO A 224 35.50 7.90 -6.65
C PRO A 224 34.12 8.51 -6.90
N PHE A 225 34.04 9.84 -6.78
CA PHE A 225 32.79 10.60 -6.83
C PHE A 225 31.93 10.30 -8.07
N LEU A 226 32.53 10.28 -9.27
CA LEU A 226 31.77 10.14 -10.51
C LEU A 226 31.14 8.73 -10.68
N PRO A 227 31.88 7.62 -10.47
CA PRO A 227 31.31 6.29 -10.32
C PRO A 227 30.15 6.21 -9.32
N LEU A 228 30.34 6.75 -8.12
CA LEU A 228 29.34 6.75 -7.05
C LEU A 228 28.06 7.51 -7.45
N LYS A 229 28.23 8.71 -8.00
CA LYS A 229 27.12 9.52 -8.54
C LYS A 229 26.34 8.77 -9.60
N ASN A 230 27.04 8.17 -10.57
CA ASN A 230 26.40 7.42 -11.67
C ASN A 230 25.65 6.19 -11.16
N PHE A 231 26.21 5.47 -10.17
CA PHE A 231 25.55 4.34 -9.54
C PHE A 231 24.26 4.76 -8.81
N LEU A 232 24.31 5.80 -7.98
CA LEU A 232 23.16 6.26 -7.21
C LEU A 232 22.05 6.82 -8.11
N LEU A 233 22.43 7.55 -9.17
CA LEU A 233 21.48 7.99 -10.20
C LEU A 233 20.77 6.81 -10.87
N ASP A 234 21.52 5.83 -11.40
CA ASP A 234 20.93 4.72 -12.15
C ASP A 234 20.19 3.70 -11.25
N ALA A 235 20.75 3.36 -10.09
CA ALA A 235 20.22 2.32 -9.20
C ALA A 235 19.09 2.81 -8.30
N TRP A 236 19.11 4.08 -7.90
CA TRP A 236 18.12 4.63 -6.97
C TRP A 236 17.22 5.67 -7.65
N VAL A 237 17.77 6.81 -8.10
CA VAL A 237 16.99 7.97 -8.55
C VAL A 237 16.14 7.62 -9.78
N ASP A 238 16.77 7.14 -10.84
CA ASP A 238 16.13 6.83 -12.12
C ASP A 238 15.14 5.67 -11.98
N ASN A 239 15.47 4.69 -11.14
CA ASN A 239 14.57 3.58 -10.83
C ASN A 239 13.29 4.08 -10.13
N ARG A 240 13.41 5.01 -9.17
CA ARG A 240 12.27 5.60 -8.46
C ARG A 240 11.41 6.46 -9.38
N MET A 241 12.04 7.27 -10.22
CA MET A 241 11.35 8.08 -11.21
C MET A 241 10.58 7.21 -12.21
N ALA A 242 11.19 6.14 -12.72
CA ALA A 242 10.51 5.19 -13.61
C ALA A 242 9.33 4.46 -12.93
N TYR A 243 9.41 4.21 -11.62
CA TYR A 243 8.29 3.65 -10.85
C TYR A 243 7.11 4.63 -10.74
N TYR A 244 7.37 5.88 -10.32
CA TYR A 244 6.32 6.88 -10.12
C TYR A 244 5.67 7.31 -11.44
N SER A 245 6.45 7.46 -12.51
CA SER A 245 5.95 7.75 -13.85
C SER A 245 4.97 6.66 -14.33
N ARG A 246 5.40 5.39 -14.34
CA ARG A 246 4.53 4.26 -14.73
C ARG A 246 3.29 4.13 -13.84
N SER A 247 3.44 4.39 -12.54
CA SER A 247 2.33 4.30 -11.58
C SER A 247 1.32 5.42 -11.77
N SER A 248 1.77 6.63 -12.09
CA SER A 248 0.92 7.77 -12.42
C SER A 248 0.10 7.46 -13.68
N GLU A 249 0.78 7.05 -14.76
CA GLU A 249 0.12 6.74 -16.03
C GLU A 249 -0.91 5.61 -15.89
N LYS A 250 -0.55 4.52 -15.19
CA LYS A 250 -1.45 3.40 -14.93
C LYS A 250 -2.70 3.83 -14.17
N ASN A 251 -2.54 4.64 -13.13
CA ASN A 251 -3.66 5.14 -12.34
C ASN A 251 -4.54 6.09 -13.15
N SER A 252 -3.95 6.96 -13.97
CA SER A 252 -4.71 7.83 -14.88
C SER A 252 -5.54 7.03 -15.89
N LYS A 253 -4.95 5.99 -16.49
CA LYS A 253 -5.64 5.10 -17.43
C LYS A 253 -6.81 4.37 -16.78
N HIS A 254 -6.60 3.81 -15.58
CA HIS A 254 -7.68 3.16 -14.83
C HIS A 254 -8.78 4.13 -14.42
N TYR A 255 -8.44 5.35 -13.98
CA TYR A 255 -9.43 6.37 -13.66
C TYR A 255 -10.34 6.65 -14.86
N ASN A 256 -9.75 6.94 -16.02
CA ASN A 256 -10.50 7.22 -17.25
C ASN A 256 -11.35 6.02 -17.66
N LEU A 257 -10.79 4.80 -17.65
CA LEU A 257 -11.51 3.58 -17.99
C LEU A 257 -12.76 3.38 -17.12
N PHE A 258 -12.62 3.44 -15.80
CA PHE A 258 -13.74 3.25 -14.88
C PHE A 258 -14.75 4.40 -14.94
N ALA A 259 -14.30 5.63 -15.22
CA ALA A 259 -15.18 6.77 -15.44
C ALA A 259 -16.06 6.55 -16.69
N TYR A 260 -15.46 6.27 -17.84
CA TYR A 260 -16.18 6.06 -19.09
C TYR A 260 -17.12 4.85 -19.03
N LEU A 261 -16.68 3.73 -18.43
CA LEU A 261 -17.53 2.55 -18.26
C LEU A 261 -18.73 2.86 -17.35
N GLY A 262 -18.50 3.51 -16.21
CA GLY A 262 -19.57 3.88 -15.29
C GLY A 262 -20.59 4.81 -15.94
N GLU A 263 -20.14 5.89 -16.57
CA GLU A 263 -20.99 6.87 -17.25
C GLU A 263 -21.79 6.24 -18.41
N SER A 264 -21.14 5.40 -19.22
CA SER A 264 -21.80 4.71 -20.32
C SER A 264 -22.89 3.75 -19.83
N ILE A 265 -22.64 3.02 -18.74
CA ILE A 265 -23.63 2.11 -18.14
C ILE A 265 -24.87 2.89 -17.68
N PHE A 266 -24.69 4.03 -17.00
CA PHE A 266 -25.82 4.87 -16.58
C PHE A 266 -26.59 5.45 -17.77
N PHE A 267 -25.88 5.89 -18.81
CA PHE A 267 -26.51 6.42 -20.02
C PHE A 267 -27.32 5.34 -20.77
N ILE A 268 -26.76 4.13 -20.90
CA ILE A 268 -27.46 2.98 -21.48
C ILE A 268 -28.68 2.62 -20.63
N THR A 269 -28.54 2.58 -19.30
CA THR A 269 -29.67 2.31 -18.40
C THR A 269 -30.80 3.32 -18.63
N LEU A 270 -30.48 4.61 -18.74
CA LEU A 270 -31.47 5.64 -19.01
C LEU A 270 -32.22 5.39 -20.32
N ILE A 271 -31.51 5.06 -21.40
CA ILE A 271 -32.12 4.71 -22.68
C ILE A 271 -33.06 3.51 -22.54
N LEU A 272 -32.60 2.44 -21.88
CA LEU A 272 -33.41 1.24 -21.66
C LEU A 272 -34.63 1.51 -20.78
N ALA A 273 -34.49 2.36 -19.76
CA ALA A 273 -35.59 2.75 -18.89
C ALA A 273 -36.65 3.58 -19.62
N VAL A 274 -36.22 4.54 -20.47
CA VAL A 274 -37.13 5.29 -21.34
C VAL A 274 -37.83 4.33 -22.31
N ALA A 275 -37.07 3.46 -22.98
CA ALA A 275 -37.63 2.47 -23.89
C ALA A 275 -38.65 1.54 -23.22
N HIS A 276 -38.36 1.08 -22.00
CA HIS A 276 -39.27 0.27 -21.20
C HIS A 276 -40.53 1.06 -20.79
N ALA A 277 -40.39 2.32 -20.38
CA ALA A 277 -41.52 3.17 -19.98
C ALA A 277 -42.44 3.52 -21.17
N THR A 278 -41.88 3.88 -22.32
CA THR A 278 -42.63 4.23 -23.53
C THR A 278 -43.08 3.01 -24.34
N GLY A 279 -42.47 1.85 -24.09
CA GLY A 279 -42.53 0.64 -24.91
C GLY A 279 -43.78 -0.22 -24.77
N HIS A 280 -44.87 0.29 -24.19
CA HIS A 280 -46.17 -0.40 -24.16
C HIS A 280 -46.73 -0.74 -25.57
N GLY A 281 -46.03 -0.39 -26.67
CA GLY A 281 -46.30 -0.82 -28.05
C GLY A 281 -45.15 -1.55 -28.79
N PHE A 282 -44.02 -1.84 -28.13
CA PHE A 282 -42.89 -2.55 -28.76
C PHE A 282 -43.09 -4.08 -28.82
N GLU A 283 -43.93 -4.65 -27.93
CA GLU A 283 -44.29 -6.07 -27.94
C GLU A 283 -44.97 -6.48 -29.25
N GLU A 284 -45.92 -5.68 -29.74
CA GLU A 284 -46.62 -5.94 -31.00
C GLU A 284 -45.74 -5.71 -32.23
N ALA A 285 -44.77 -4.80 -32.17
CA ALA A 285 -43.93 -4.43 -33.31
C ALA A 285 -42.77 -5.41 -33.59
N LEU A 286 -42.23 -6.07 -32.56
CA LEU A 286 -41.10 -7.01 -32.69
C LEU A 286 -41.48 -8.48 -32.45
N GLY A 287 -42.63 -8.78 -31.84
CA GLY A 287 -43.09 -10.14 -31.61
C GLY A 287 -42.22 -10.98 -30.64
N ILE A 288 -41.45 -10.32 -29.75
CA ILE A 288 -40.56 -10.99 -28.79
C ILE A 288 -41.18 -10.95 -27.39
N PRO A 289 -41.77 -12.06 -26.89
CA PRO A 289 -42.56 -12.06 -25.64
C PRO A 289 -41.74 -11.86 -24.36
N LEU A 290 -40.41 -12.04 -24.41
CA LEU A 290 -39.52 -11.86 -23.25
C LEU A 290 -38.90 -10.46 -23.18
N LEU A 291 -39.12 -9.60 -24.18
CA LEU A 291 -38.44 -8.32 -24.29
C LEU A 291 -38.67 -7.38 -23.10
N PRO A 292 -39.90 -7.20 -22.56
CA PRO A 292 -40.11 -6.33 -21.40
C PRO A 292 -39.41 -6.84 -20.15
N LEU A 293 -39.42 -8.16 -19.91
CA LEU A 293 -38.73 -8.78 -18.77
C LEU A 293 -37.21 -8.56 -18.87
N VAL A 294 -36.64 -8.68 -20.07
CA VAL A 294 -35.21 -8.41 -20.30
C VAL A 294 -34.88 -6.94 -20.08
N LEU A 295 -35.71 -6.02 -20.56
CA LEU A 295 -35.53 -4.59 -20.34
C LEU A 295 -35.64 -4.23 -18.84
N ALA A 296 -36.63 -4.78 -18.13
CA ALA A 296 -36.76 -4.65 -16.69
C ALA A 296 -35.53 -5.19 -15.96
N ALA A 297 -35.05 -6.38 -16.33
CA ALA A 297 -33.86 -6.97 -15.72
C ALA A 297 -32.61 -6.09 -15.94
N LEU A 298 -32.39 -5.59 -17.15
CA LEU A 298 -31.25 -4.73 -17.46
C LEU A 298 -31.33 -3.38 -16.73
N THR A 299 -32.52 -2.78 -16.64
CA THR A 299 -32.71 -1.49 -15.94
C THR A 299 -32.54 -1.59 -14.43
N ILE A 300 -32.76 -2.77 -13.83
CA ILE A 300 -32.46 -3.03 -12.41
C ILE A 300 -30.96 -3.31 -12.20
N THR A 301 -30.35 -4.12 -13.08
CA THR A 301 -29.01 -4.67 -12.83
C THR A 301 -27.86 -3.76 -13.29
N LEU A 302 -28.01 -3.07 -14.41
CA LEU A 302 -26.97 -2.18 -14.93
C LEU A 302 -26.59 -1.06 -13.95
N PRO A 303 -27.52 -0.38 -13.25
CA PRO A 303 -27.17 0.61 -12.22
C PRO A 303 -26.36 0.01 -11.07
N ALA A 304 -26.65 -1.22 -10.66
CA ALA A 304 -25.88 -1.90 -9.61
C ALA A 304 -24.44 -2.17 -10.05
N VAL A 305 -24.24 -2.59 -11.31
CA VAL A 305 -22.91 -2.73 -11.91
C VAL A 305 -22.19 -1.37 -12.01
N GLY A 306 -22.89 -0.33 -12.46
CA GLY A 306 -22.37 1.04 -12.53
C GLY A 306 -21.94 1.58 -11.16
N ALA A 307 -22.75 1.33 -10.12
CA ALA A 307 -22.45 1.68 -8.74
C ALA A 307 -21.22 0.93 -8.21
N ALA A 308 -21.12 -0.38 -8.47
CA ALA A 308 -19.96 -1.19 -8.09
C ALA A 308 -18.66 -0.68 -8.75
N LEU A 309 -18.69 -0.35 -10.04
CA LEU A 309 -17.53 0.23 -10.75
C LEU A 309 -17.15 1.61 -10.19
N SER A 310 -18.13 2.46 -9.88
CA SER A 310 -17.90 3.76 -9.24
C SER A 310 -17.27 3.60 -7.86
N ALA A 311 -17.76 2.65 -7.07
CA ALA A 311 -17.23 2.33 -5.75
C ALA A 311 -15.78 1.81 -5.83
N ILE A 312 -15.45 0.94 -6.79
CA ILE A 312 -14.08 0.51 -7.07
C ILE A 312 -13.20 1.72 -7.41
N ARG A 313 -13.67 2.63 -8.28
CA ARG A 313 -12.93 3.84 -8.69
C ARG A 313 -12.61 4.73 -7.48
N VAL A 314 -13.60 4.96 -6.61
CA VAL A 314 -13.46 5.78 -5.39
C VAL A 314 -12.53 5.10 -4.38
N GLN A 315 -12.76 3.83 -4.06
CA GLN A 315 -11.95 3.07 -3.09
C GLN A 315 -10.47 3.01 -3.49
N ARG A 316 -10.18 3.02 -4.79
CA ARG A 316 -8.80 2.96 -5.33
C ARG A 316 -8.11 4.31 -5.40
N GLU A 317 -8.83 5.41 -5.22
CA GLU A 317 -8.33 6.78 -5.33
C GLU A 317 -7.44 6.99 -6.57
N TYR A 318 -7.83 6.42 -7.73
CA TYR A 318 -6.96 6.39 -8.91
C TYR A 318 -6.50 7.79 -9.34
N LEU A 319 -7.42 8.77 -9.38
CA LEU A 319 -7.11 10.15 -9.76
C LEU A 319 -6.11 10.79 -8.79
N LYS A 320 -6.44 10.80 -7.49
CA LYS A 320 -5.58 11.34 -6.43
C LYS A 320 -4.20 10.69 -6.41
N ASN A 321 -4.12 9.37 -6.58
CA ASN A 321 -2.84 8.66 -6.68
C ASN A 321 -2.06 9.07 -7.94
N SER A 322 -2.73 9.28 -9.06
CA SER A 322 -2.10 9.74 -10.31
C SER A 322 -1.48 11.13 -10.15
N GLU A 323 -2.26 12.09 -9.66
CA GLU A 323 -1.84 13.48 -9.46
C GLU A 323 -0.68 13.60 -8.48
N ARG A 324 -0.74 12.84 -7.39
CA ARG A 324 0.29 12.84 -6.36
C ARG A 324 1.61 12.24 -6.87
N TYR A 325 1.55 11.14 -7.61
CA TYR A 325 2.75 10.60 -8.27
C TYR A 325 3.32 11.56 -9.31
N ALA A 326 2.47 12.28 -10.06
CA ALA A 326 2.91 13.32 -10.99
C ALA A 326 3.56 14.52 -10.27
N HIS A 327 3.07 14.88 -9.07
CA HIS A 327 3.68 15.90 -8.22
C HIS A 327 5.07 15.47 -7.74
N ILE A 328 5.22 14.25 -7.20
CA ILE A 328 6.52 13.70 -6.79
C ILE A 328 7.49 13.67 -7.97
N MET A 329 7.03 13.26 -9.15
CA MET A 329 7.86 13.24 -10.35
C MET A 329 8.42 14.61 -10.72
N ARG A 330 7.65 15.69 -10.55
CA ARG A 330 8.13 17.05 -10.80
C ARG A 330 9.26 17.42 -9.83
N HIS A 331 9.10 17.10 -8.55
CA HIS A 331 10.12 17.36 -7.54
C HIS A 331 11.38 16.51 -7.77
N LEU A 332 11.23 15.20 -7.98
CA LEU A 332 12.34 14.28 -8.26
C LEU A 332 13.10 14.64 -9.54
N SER A 333 12.41 15.15 -10.57
CA SER A 333 13.08 15.62 -11.80
C SER A 333 13.99 16.82 -11.52
N SER A 334 13.56 17.75 -10.66
CA SER A 334 14.39 18.88 -10.21
C SER A 334 15.62 18.38 -9.44
N VAL A 335 15.42 17.49 -8.47
CA VAL A 335 16.52 16.89 -7.68
C VAL A 335 17.49 16.14 -8.58
N ARG A 336 17.01 15.33 -9.53
CA ARG A 336 17.84 14.60 -10.50
C ARG A 336 18.73 15.54 -11.31
N ASN A 337 18.17 16.64 -11.82
CA ASN A 337 18.94 17.62 -12.60
C ASN A 337 20.03 18.29 -11.74
N ARG A 338 19.72 18.62 -10.48
CA ARG A 338 20.70 19.14 -9.52
C ARG A 338 21.79 18.11 -9.19
N ILE A 339 21.43 16.83 -9.07
CA ILE A 339 22.40 15.74 -8.87
C ILE A 339 23.34 15.65 -10.07
N HIS A 340 22.83 15.71 -11.30
CA HIS A 340 23.69 15.72 -12.49
C HIS A 340 24.72 16.86 -12.46
N ALA A 341 24.29 18.07 -12.08
CA ALA A 341 25.12 19.26 -11.96
C ALA A 341 26.09 19.26 -10.77
N SER A 342 25.86 18.42 -9.76
CA SER A 342 26.72 18.31 -8.58
C SER A 342 28.15 17.89 -8.94
N LYS A 343 29.12 18.52 -8.27
CA LYS A 343 30.56 18.32 -8.50
C LYS A 343 31.30 17.76 -7.28
N ASP A 344 30.63 17.69 -6.15
CA ASP A 344 31.19 17.28 -4.87
C ASP A 344 30.24 16.34 -4.11
N LEU A 345 30.82 15.57 -3.20
CA LEU A 345 30.09 14.56 -2.43
C LEU A 345 29.08 15.18 -1.46
N LYS A 346 29.38 16.34 -0.87
CA LYS A 346 28.50 17.00 0.10
C LYS A 346 27.17 17.40 -0.55
N THR A 347 27.23 18.10 -1.69
CA THR A 347 26.04 18.47 -2.46
C THR A 347 25.25 17.23 -2.92
N LEU A 348 25.93 16.15 -3.31
CA LEU A 348 25.26 14.91 -3.67
C LEU A 348 24.50 14.30 -2.48
N CYS A 349 25.10 14.27 -1.30
CA CYS A 349 24.48 13.78 -0.08
C CYS A 349 23.22 14.57 0.29
N GLU A 350 23.31 15.91 0.32
CA GLU A 350 22.19 16.81 0.62
C GLU A 350 21.01 16.58 -0.35
N LEU A 351 21.28 16.39 -1.64
CA LEU A 351 20.25 16.14 -2.65
C LEU A 351 19.59 14.76 -2.51
N LEU A 352 20.34 13.74 -2.07
CA LEU A 352 19.81 12.40 -1.84
C LEU A 352 18.97 12.34 -0.55
N GLU A 353 19.35 13.12 0.46
CA GLU A 353 18.54 13.35 1.66
C GLU A 353 17.22 14.04 1.31
N GLU A 354 17.27 15.14 0.54
CA GLU A 354 16.07 15.86 0.05
C GLU A 354 15.13 14.90 -0.71
N MET A 355 15.67 14.08 -1.62
CA MET A 355 14.90 13.05 -2.30
C MET A 355 14.25 12.07 -1.32
N ASN A 356 15.01 11.59 -0.33
CA ASN A 356 14.52 10.63 0.64
C ASN A 356 13.40 11.22 1.50
N GLU A 357 13.54 12.47 1.95
CA GLU A 357 12.52 13.19 2.72
C GLU A 357 11.20 13.29 1.95
N VAL A 358 11.25 13.69 0.68
CA VAL A 358 10.05 13.78 -0.16
C VAL A 358 9.36 12.41 -0.33
N ILE A 359 10.14 11.34 -0.52
CA ILE A 359 9.59 9.98 -0.62
C ILE A 359 9.01 9.50 0.72
N MET A 360 9.64 9.84 1.84
CA MET A 360 9.19 9.44 3.18
C MET A 360 7.94 10.22 3.60
N GLN A 361 7.90 11.53 3.35
CA GLN A 361 6.74 12.38 3.62
C GLN A 361 5.51 11.85 2.88
N GLU A 362 5.66 11.48 1.61
CA GLU A 362 4.61 10.81 0.84
C GLU A 362 4.09 9.53 1.52
N GLN A 363 4.98 8.67 2.02
CA GLN A 363 4.54 7.45 2.71
C GLN A 363 3.84 7.77 4.04
N GLN A 364 4.24 8.83 4.74
CA GLN A 364 3.60 9.30 5.97
C GLN A 364 2.20 9.86 5.70
N ASP A 365 2.03 10.64 4.62
CA ASP A 365 0.75 11.23 4.23
C ASP A 365 -0.28 10.15 3.89
N TRP A 366 0.13 9.06 3.21
CA TRP A 366 -0.72 7.87 3.05
C TRP A 366 -1.15 7.36 4.41
N ARG A 367 -0.20 7.18 5.32
CA ARG A 367 -0.46 6.57 6.61
C ARG A 367 -1.43 7.41 7.45
N ILE A 368 -1.29 8.74 7.46
CA ILE A 368 -2.26 9.65 8.09
C ILE A 368 -3.63 9.51 7.43
N THR A 369 -3.70 9.70 6.10
CA THR A 369 -4.96 9.69 5.35
C THR A 369 -5.79 8.43 5.62
N PHE A 370 -5.12 7.28 5.68
CA PHE A 370 -5.81 6.01 5.83
C PHE A 370 -5.97 5.54 7.29
N LYS A 371 -5.21 6.08 8.25
CA LYS A 371 -5.45 5.81 9.68
C LYS A 371 -6.79 6.37 10.16
N PHE A 372 -7.33 7.38 9.47
CA PHE A 372 -8.65 7.96 9.75
C PHE A 372 -9.76 7.44 8.83
N ARG A 373 -9.46 6.46 7.96
CA ARG A 373 -10.43 5.85 7.04
C ARG A 373 -10.31 4.34 7.14
N ASP A 374 -10.98 3.77 8.14
CA ASP A 374 -11.30 2.35 8.09
C ASP A 374 -12.26 2.08 6.92
N ILE A 375 -12.36 0.83 6.47
CA ILE A 375 -13.36 0.44 5.47
C ILE A 375 -14.74 0.62 6.11
N GLU A 376 -15.32 1.79 5.92
CA GLU A 376 -16.76 2.00 6.11
C GLU A 376 -17.45 1.35 4.91
N ALA A 377 -18.30 0.36 5.22
CA ALA A 377 -19.10 -0.37 4.24
C ALA A 377 -20.32 0.47 3.83
#